data_AF-A0A8S1FBG0-F1
#
_entry.id   AF-A0A8S1FBG0-F1
#
_cell.length_a   1.000
_cell.length_b   1.000
_cell.length_c   1.000
_cell.angle_alpha   90.00
_cell.angle_beta   90.00
_cell.angle_gamma   90.00
#
_symmetry.space_group_name_H-M   'P 1'
#
loop_
_entity.id
_entity.type
_entity.pdbx_description
1 polymer ?
#
loop_
_entity_poly.entity_id
_entity_poly.type
_entity_poly.pdbx_seq_one_letter_code
_entity_poly.pdbx_strand_id
1 'polypeptide(L)'
;MAIFNVFGIENALFSKKSFDDFSWPVESRSGLIFPRFEKIPKCVVNGDKTKLLIIVKSAATNRESRDNIRKTWGKWKSLNDVQIATIFVIGLTEDHDFEEITDKEADTYRDILKINALDTYRNNTLKIYEGFSFDTSPFRFLFHKHHISLKEYPYNRYPKYVSAGAVLLSRQTVEIFYHSIPKFKSFPFDDVYTGILAKANKIDVIHNPNFVFWSREIGRDQWNEGIVAAHGYNDNMVEQYKLLFQ
;
A
#
# COMPACT_ATOMS: atom_id res chain seq x y z
N MET A 1 42.32 -2.57 -26.29
CA MET A 1 40.98 -2.24 -26.84
C MET A 1 40.16 -3.52 -26.85
N ALA A 2 39.26 -3.72 -25.89
CA ALA A 2 38.49 -4.95 -25.75
C ALA A 2 37.09 -4.76 -26.34
N ILE A 3 36.82 -5.40 -27.48
CA ILE A 3 35.48 -5.42 -28.07
C ILE A 3 34.67 -6.51 -27.36
N PHE A 4 33.88 -6.11 -26.36
CA PHE A 4 32.84 -6.99 -25.83
C PHE A 4 31.73 -7.13 -26.88
N ASN A 5 31.33 -8.37 -27.19
CA ASN A 5 30.31 -8.64 -28.20
C ASN A 5 28.91 -8.26 -27.70
N VAL A 6 28.36 -7.14 -28.16
CA VAL A 6 27.08 -6.56 -27.68
C VAL A 6 25.83 -7.28 -28.25
N PHE A 7 26.00 -8.35 -29.02
CA PHE A 7 24.91 -9.15 -29.62
C PHE A 7 23.92 -9.78 -28.61
N GLY A 8 24.21 -9.75 -27.30
CA GLY A 8 23.30 -10.21 -26.25
C GLY A 8 22.34 -9.15 -25.68
N ILE A 9 22.59 -7.85 -25.88
CA ILE A 9 21.89 -6.78 -25.13
C ILE A 9 20.58 -6.33 -25.81
N GLU A 10 20.53 -6.29 -27.14
CA GLU A 10 19.36 -5.80 -27.89
C GLU A 10 18.10 -6.60 -27.57
N ASN A 11 18.21 -7.93 -27.51
CA ASN A 11 17.12 -8.85 -27.14
C ASN A 11 16.69 -8.80 -25.66
N ALA A 12 17.38 -8.03 -24.82
CA ALA A 12 17.06 -7.86 -23.40
C ALA A 12 16.38 -6.52 -23.06
N LEU A 13 16.49 -5.52 -23.95
CA LEU A 13 15.97 -4.16 -23.71
C LEU A 13 14.56 -3.94 -24.25
N PHE A 14 14.21 -4.54 -25.39
CA PHE A 14 12.88 -4.39 -25.99
C PHE A 14 11.88 -5.44 -25.47
N SER A 15 10.64 -5.02 -25.21
CA SER A 15 9.58 -5.89 -24.69
C SER A 15 9.11 -6.93 -25.70
N LYS A 16 8.67 -8.10 -25.23
CA LYS A 16 8.12 -9.16 -26.10
C LYS A 16 6.61 -9.06 -26.33
N LYS A 17 5.90 -8.11 -25.71
CA LYS A 17 4.46 -7.88 -25.85
C LYS A 17 4.10 -6.40 -25.67
N SER A 18 3.08 -5.92 -26.39
CA SER A 18 2.47 -4.62 -26.08
C SER A 18 1.60 -4.71 -24.83
N PHE A 19 1.41 -3.60 -24.13
CA PHE A 19 0.49 -3.50 -23.00
C PHE A 19 -1.00 -3.64 -23.41
N ASP A 20 -1.31 -3.48 -24.69
CA ASP A 20 -2.67 -3.73 -25.22
C ASP A 20 -3.06 -5.21 -25.04
N ASP A 21 -2.09 -6.13 -25.20
CA ASP A 21 -2.23 -7.57 -24.98
C ASP A 21 -2.12 -7.97 -23.50
N PHE A 22 -2.33 -7.06 -22.54
CA PHE A 22 -2.07 -7.33 -21.12
C PHE A 22 -3.00 -8.43 -20.56
N SER A 23 -2.43 -9.62 -20.40
CA SER A 23 -2.98 -10.73 -19.62
C SER A 23 -2.00 -11.11 -18.51
N TRP A 24 -2.41 -11.06 -17.25
CA TRP A 24 -1.58 -11.52 -16.13
C TRP A 24 -1.82 -13.01 -15.85
N PRO A 25 -0.78 -13.84 -15.67
CA PRO A 25 -0.96 -15.29 -15.53
C PRO A 25 -1.73 -15.66 -14.27
N VAL A 26 -2.72 -16.54 -14.46
CA VAL A 26 -3.46 -17.19 -13.39
C VAL A 26 -2.60 -18.34 -12.86
N GLU A 27 -2.13 -18.23 -11.62
CA GLU A 27 -1.39 -19.27 -10.91
C GLU A 27 -2.30 -19.85 -9.83
N SER A 28 -2.82 -21.06 -10.05
CA SER A 28 -3.54 -21.82 -9.03
C SER A 28 -2.59 -22.27 -7.93
N ARG A 29 -2.36 -21.44 -6.91
CA ARG A 29 -1.51 -21.79 -5.76
C ARG A 29 -2.25 -22.70 -4.77
N SER A 30 -2.34 -23.97 -5.14
CA SER A 30 -2.62 -25.08 -4.21
C SER A 30 -1.51 -25.16 -3.16
N GLY A 31 -1.67 -24.45 -2.05
CA GLY A 31 -0.65 -24.30 -0.99
C GLY A 31 -0.32 -22.87 -0.59
N LEU A 32 -1.16 -21.87 -0.90
CA LEU A 32 -0.96 -20.51 -0.37
C LEU A 32 -1.22 -20.46 1.15
N ILE A 33 -0.13 -20.35 1.92
CA ILE A 33 -0.18 -19.87 3.31
C ILE A 33 -0.37 -18.34 3.27
N PHE A 34 -1.44 -17.85 3.89
CA PHE A 34 -1.93 -16.46 3.83
C PHE A 34 -1.59 -15.64 5.13
N PRO A 35 -2.10 -14.38 5.29
CA PRO A 35 -2.11 -13.55 6.53
C PRO A 35 -3.55 -13.04 7.02
N ARG A 36 -4.25 -13.23 8.21
CA ARG A 36 -4.34 -14.16 9.42
C ARG A 36 -3.91 -13.62 10.78
N PHE A 37 -4.81 -13.20 11.62
CA PHE A 37 -4.54 -12.32 12.74
C PHE A 37 -4.16 -13.12 14.01
N GLU A 38 -2.92 -12.95 14.46
CA GLU A 38 -2.40 -13.40 15.77
C GLU A 38 -2.83 -12.42 16.86
N LYS A 39 -2.76 -11.11 16.56
CA LYS A 39 -3.48 -10.05 17.27
C LYS A 39 -4.38 -9.28 16.31
N ILE A 40 -5.61 -9.01 16.76
CA ILE A 40 -6.66 -8.25 16.06
C ILE A 40 -6.89 -6.95 16.84
N PRO A 41 -6.98 -5.77 16.19
CA PRO A 41 -7.39 -4.53 16.82
C PRO A 41 -8.74 -4.65 17.52
N LYS A 42 -8.77 -4.43 18.85
CA LYS A 42 -10.00 -4.48 19.66
C LYS A 42 -10.67 -3.11 19.71
N CYS A 43 -10.99 -2.57 18.54
CA CYS A 43 -11.66 -1.28 18.37
C CYS A 43 -13.15 -1.40 18.71
N VAL A 44 -13.63 -0.66 19.70
CA VAL A 44 -15.07 -0.55 20.01
C VAL A 44 -15.68 0.53 19.12
N VAL A 45 -16.33 0.11 18.03
CA VAL A 45 -16.86 1.00 16.99
C VAL A 45 -18.38 1.13 17.14
N ASN A 46 -18.82 2.11 17.94
CA ASN A 46 -20.21 2.24 18.37
C ASN A 46 -21.17 2.63 17.23
N GLY A 47 -22.12 1.74 16.92
CA GLY A 47 -23.27 2.00 16.05
C GLY A 47 -23.00 1.96 14.53
N ASP A 48 -24.06 2.28 13.79
CA ASP A 48 -24.15 2.18 12.31
C ASP A 48 -23.55 3.38 11.56
N LYS A 49 -22.75 4.20 12.25
CA LYS A 49 -22.08 5.38 11.66
C LYS A 49 -21.09 4.97 10.57
N THR A 50 -20.92 5.82 9.56
CA THR A 50 -19.97 5.63 8.45
C THR A 50 -18.54 5.53 8.97
N LYS A 51 -17.70 4.68 8.34
CA LYS A 51 -16.39 4.26 8.90
C LYS A 51 -15.27 4.51 7.89
N LEU A 52 -14.27 5.28 8.29
CA LEU A 52 -13.00 5.41 7.57
C LEU A 52 -11.91 4.66 8.37
N LEU A 53 -11.36 3.61 7.77
CA LEU A 53 -10.27 2.83 8.35
C LEU A 53 -8.96 3.18 7.61
N ILE A 54 -8.05 3.85 8.29
CA ILE A 54 -6.70 4.15 7.79
C ILE A 54 -5.78 3.01 8.20
N ILE A 55 -5.19 2.31 7.23
CA ILE A 55 -4.30 1.17 7.49
C ILE A 55 -2.86 1.59 7.21
N VAL A 56 -2.02 1.58 8.24
CA VAL A 56 -0.61 2.00 8.17
C VAL A 56 0.29 0.78 8.22
N LYS A 57 1.01 0.49 7.14
CA LYS A 57 2.10 -0.52 7.15
C LYS A 57 3.25 -0.01 8.02
N SER A 58 3.73 -0.81 8.98
CA SER A 58 4.86 -0.47 9.85
C SER A 58 5.77 -1.68 10.06
N ALA A 59 7.08 -1.48 10.07
CA ALA A 59 7.99 -2.44 10.70
C ALA A 59 7.75 -2.48 12.22
N ALA A 60 8.02 -3.60 12.89
CA ALA A 60 7.85 -3.72 14.35
C ALA A 60 8.69 -2.67 15.09
N THR A 61 9.95 -2.50 14.67
CA THR A 61 10.93 -1.53 15.16
C THR A 61 10.51 -0.05 15.05
N ASN A 62 9.62 0.33 14.12
CA ASN A 62 9.23 1.73 13.89
C ASN A 62 8.23 2.27 14.95
N ARG A 63 8.49 1.99 16.23
CA ARG A 63 7.63 2.32 17.37
C ARG A 63 7.36 3.83 17.48
N GLU A 64 8.40 4.64 17.38
CA GLU A 64 8.31 6.10 17.48
C GLU A 64 7.42 6.69 16.37
N SER A 65 7.55 6.20 15.13
CA SER A 65 6.69 6.62 14.02
C SER A 65 5.21 6.36 14.32
N ARG A 66 4.87 5.19 14.89
CA ARG A 66 3.49 4.86 15.29
C ARG A 66 2.97 5.80 16.37
N ASP A 67 3.77 6.08 17.40
CA ASP A 67 3.36 7.01 18.46
C ASP A 67 3.24 8.45 17.98
N ASN A 68 4.10 8.90 17.07
CA ASN A 68 3.97 10.22 16.47
C ASN A 68 2.74 10.34 15.55
N ILE A 69 2.33 9.25 14.88
CA ILE A 69 1.04 9.17 14.17
C ILE A 69 -0.15 9.23 15.16
N ARG A 70 -0.10 8.49 16.27
CA ARG A 70 -1.14 8.53 17.34
C ARG A 70 -1.30 9.91 17.97
N LYS A 71 -0.21 10.67 18.13
CA LYS A 71 -0.18 12.06 18.65
C LYS A 71 -0.74 13.08 17.65
N THR A 72 -0.83 12.76 16.35
CA THR A 72 -1.12 13.71 15.27
C THR A 72 -2.39 13.31 14.48
N TRP A 73 -2.28 13.14 13.16
CA TRP A 73 -3.42 12.91 12.26
C TRP A 73 -4.16 11.61 12.53
N GLY A 74 -3.44 10.58 13.01
CA GLY A 74 -3.94 9.22 13.20
C GLY A 74 -4.80 9.01 14.45
N LYS A 75 -4.93 10.02 15.31
CA LYS A 75 -5.80 9.98 16.50
C LYS A 75 -7.25 9.64 16.12
N TRP A 76 -7.83 8.64 16.79
CA TRP A 76 -9.25 8.28 16.64
C TRP A 76 -10.16 9.49 16.89
N LYS A 77 -11.14 9.68 16.01
CA LYS A 77 -12.03 10.85 16.03
C LYS A 77 -13.35 10.54 15.32
N SER A 78 -14.42 11.19 15.77
CA SER A 78 -15.69 11.24 15.04
C SER A 78 -15.88 12.65 14.49
N LEU A 79 -16.12 12.77 13.18
CA LEU A 79 -16.28 14.03 12.46
C LEU A 79 -17.43 13.88 11.48
N ASN A 80 -18.43 14.76 11.56
CA ASN A 80 -19.61 14.78 10.69
C ASN A 80 -20.24 13.39 10.50
N ASP A 81 -20.46 12.70 11.63
CA ASP A 81 -20.95 11.32 11.74
C ASP A 81 -20.13 10.22 11.05
N VAL A 82 -18.94 10.54 10.52
CA VAL A 82 -17.92 9.55 10.15
C VAL A 82 -17.06 9.24 11.37
N GLN A 83 -16.87 7.95 11.69
CA GLN A 83 -15.89 7.47 12.65
C GLN A 83 -14.59 7.14 11.91
N ILE A 84 -13.50 7.83 12.27
CA ILE A 84 -12.18 7.67 11.68
C ILE A 84 -11.30 6.90 12.67
N ALA A 85 -10.82 5.74 12.25
CA ALA A 85 -9.92 4.88 13.01
C ALA A 85 -8.63 4.62 12.22
N THR A 86 -7.50 4.60 12.92
CA THR A 86 -6.20 4.21 12.36
C THR A 86 -5.79 2.87 12.97
N ILE A 87 -5.29 1.95 12.15
CA ILE A 87 -4.67 0.70 12.61
C ILE A 87 -3.30 0.51 11.98
N PHE A 88 -2.40 -0.15 12.70
CA PHE A 88 -1.06 -0.48 12.25
C PHE A 88 -0.97 -1.95 11.86
N VAL A 89 -0.55 -2.22 10.62
CA VAL A 89 -0.24 -3.57 10.13
C VAL A 89 1.25 -3.82 10.32
N ILE A 90 1.57 -4.85 11.10
CA ILE A 90 2.94 -5.22 11.49
C ILE A 90 3.15 -6.71 11.17
N GLY A 91 4.31 -7.04 10.60
CA GLY A 91 4.73 -8.42 10.36
C GLY A 91 5.44 -9.05 11.56
N LEU A 92 5.76 -10.34 11.48
CA LEU A 92 6.62 -11.01 12.47
C LEU A 92 8.04 -10.40 12.46
N THR A 93 8.72 -10.56 13.59
CA THR A 93 10.14 -10.22 13.78
C THR A 93 10.87 -11.44 14.33
N GLU A 94 12.10 -11.68 13.88
CA GLU A 94 12.97 -12.75 14.41
C GLU A 94 13.64 -12.33 15.73
N ASP A 95 13.61 -11.03 16.06
CA ASP A 95 14.07 -10.48 17.33
C ASP A 95 12.97 -10.61 18.40
N HIS A 96 13.24 -11.42 19.43
CA HIS A 96 12.32 -11.72 20.52
C HIS A 96 12.03 -10.52 21.44
N ASP A 97 12.94 -9.56 21.58
CA ASP A 97 12.71 -8.38 22.43
C ASP A 97 11.72 -7.44 21.74
N PHE A 98 11.88 -7.22 20.42
CA PHE A 98 10.90 -6.46 19.64
C PHE A 98 9.54 -7.17 19.53
N GLU A 99 9.51 -8.51 19.58
CA GLU A 99 8.28 -9.29 19.58
C GLU A 99 7.47 -9.04 20.86
N GLU A 100 8.10 -9.15 22.04
CA GLU A 100 7.43 -8.89 23.33
C GLU A 100 7.00 -7.41 23.48
N ILE A 101 7.82 -6.48 22.99
CA ILE A 101 7.49 -5.03 22.95
C ILE A 101 6.27 -4.76 22.06
N THR A 102 6.21 -5.38 20.88
CA THR A 102 5.09 -5.23 19.93
C THR A 102 3.80 -5.82 20.49
N ASP A 103 3.89 -6.95 21.20
CA ASP A 103 2.74 -7.58 21.82
C ASP A 103 2.19 -6.74 23.00
N LYS A 104 3.06 -6.17 23.85
CA LYS A 104 2.69 -5.22 24.92
C LYS A 104 2.04 -3.95 24.35
N GLU A 105 2.54 -3.44 23.22
CA GLU A 105 1.92 -2.32 22.51
C GLU A 105 0.52 -2.67 22.01
N ALA A 106 0.35 -3.82 21.36
CA ALA A 106 -0.94 -4.26 20.82
C ALA A 106 -2.03 -4.38 21.90
N ASP A 107 -1.69 -4.85 23.10
CA ASP A 107 -2.66 -4.97 24.21
C ASP A 107 -2.98 -3.61 24.86
N THR A 108 -2.01 -2.69 24.84
CA THR A 108 -2.15 -1.32 25.37
C THR A 108 -3.01 -0.42 24.46
N TYR A 109 -2.65 -0.31 23.18
CA TYR A 109 -3.28 0.63 22.24
C TYR A 109 -4.43 0.00 21.43
N ARG A 110 -4.45 -1.34 21.30
CA ARG A 110 -5.52 -2.12 20.64
C ARG A 110 -5.76 -1.76 19.18
N ASP A 111 -4.75 -1.18 18.52
CA ASP A 111 -4.75 -0.69 17.14
C ASP A 111 -3.80 -1.46 16.21
N ILE A 112 -3.14 -2.53 16.68
CA ILE A 112 -2.21 -3.37 15.89
C ILE A 112 -2.89 -4.63 15.34
N LEU A 113 -2.59 -4.93 14.07
CA LEU A 113 -2.93 -6.17 13.34
C LEU A 113 -1.63 -6.92 12.96
N LYS A 114 -1.45 -8.15 13.46
CA LYS A 114 -0.22 -8.98 13.35
C LYS A 114 -0.53 -10.37 12.75
N ILE A 115 0.25 -10.91 11.79
CA ILE A 115 -0.37 -11.66 10.66
C ILE A 115 0.30 -12.96 10.04
N ASN A 116 -0.45 -14.10 9.93
CA ASN A 116 -0.18 -15.54 9.57
C ASN A 116 -1.50 -16.46 9.61
N ALA A 117 -1.98 -17.28 8.61
CA ALA A 117 -3.49 -17.35 8.31
C ALA A 117 -4.31 -18.54 7.65
N LEU A 118 -5.58 -18.41 7.12
CA LEU A 118 -6.66 -17.32 6.98
C LEU A 118 -8.08 -17.90 6.71
N ASP A 119 -9.16 -17.15 7.00
CA ASP A 119 -10.47 -17.02 6.27
C ASP A 119 -11.32 -15.86 6.90
N THR A 120 -12.45 -15.25 6.43
CA THR A 120 -13.26 -15.18 5.17
C THR A 120 -14.20 -13.90 5.17
N TYR A 121 -15.15 -13.78 4.21
CA TYR A 121 -16.47 -13.05 4.21
C TYR A 121 -16.64 -11.69 3.48
N ARG A 122 -17.92 -11.27 3.28
CA ARG A 122 -18.47 -10.54 2.11
C ARG A 122 -19.10 -9.15 2.39
N ASN A 123 -19.22 -8.29 1.34
CA ASN A 123 -20.48 -7.90 0.63
C ASN A 123 -20.68 -6.37 0.37
N ASN A 124 -20.54 -5.89 -0.88
CA ASN A 124 -21.06 -4.64 -1.54
C ASN A 124 -20.96 -3.25 -0.83
N THR A 125 -20.70 -2.09 -1.46
CA THR A 125 -20.74 -1.65 -2.89
C THR A 125 -19.72 -0.52 -3.16
N LEU A 126 -19.56 -0.12 -4.44
CA LEU A 126 -18.64 0.87 -5.02
C LEU A 126 -17.15 0.49 -4.98
N LYS A 127 -16.50 0.51 -6.16
CA LYS A 127 -15.05 0.28 -6.34
C LYS A 127 -14.29 1.61 -6.43
N ILE A 128 -13.66 2.05 -5.34
CA ILE A 128 -12.69 3.16 -5.33
C ILE A 128 -11.27 2.59 -5.26
N TYR A 129 -10.37 3.05 -6.13
CA TYR A 129 -8.92 2.84 -6.07
C TYR A 129 -8.24 4.12 -6.57
N GLU A 130 -7.76 4.92 -5.63
CA GLU A 130 -7.45 6.33 -5.86
C GLU A 130 -6.22 6.79 -5.09
N GLY A 131 -5.47 7.74 -5.67
CA GLY A 131 -4.35 8.43 -5.03
C GLY A 131 -3.41 9.01 -6.08
N PHE A 132 -2.15 9.26 -5.71
CA PHE A 132 -1.15 9.67 -6.70
C PHE A 132 -0.78 8.47 -7.58
N SER A 133 -1.30 8.45 -8.80
CA SER A 133 -1.10 7.33 -9.71
C SER A 133 0.13 7.49 -10.61
N PHE A 134 0.93 6.43 -10.72
CA PHE A 134 1.95 6.28 -11.74
C PHE A 134 1.44 5.54 -12.97
N ASP A 135 2.09 5.82 -14.10
CA ASP A 135 1.91 5.15 -15.38
C ASP A 135 3.29 5.09 -16.06
N THR A 136 4.00 3.98 -15.86
CA THR A 136 5.46 3.87 -16.08
C THR A 136 5.85 2.55 -16.75
N SER A 137 7.09 2.50 -17.27
CA SER A 137 7.70 1.27 -17.79
C SER A 137 8.56 0.56 -16.73
N PRO A 138 8.68 -0.78 -16.80
CA PRO A 138 9.57 -1.53 -15.92
C PRO A 138 11.04 -1.15 -16.15
N PHE A 139 11.80 -0.95 -15.08
CA PHE A 139 13.24 -0.67 -15.19
C PHE A 139 13.98 -1.92 -15.67
N ARG A 140 14.46 -1.90 -16.93
CA ARG A 140 15.16 -3.04 -17.56
C ARG A 140 16.66 -3.08 -17.28
N PHE A 141 17.25 -1.97 -16.81
CA PHE A 141 18.68 -1.92 -16.47
C PHE A 141 18.99 -2.75 -15.22
N LEU A 142 19.98 -3.65 -15.29
CA LEU A 142 20.27 -4.66 -14.27
C LEU A 142 20.67 -4.09 -12.90
N PHE A 143 21.38 -2.97 -12.88
CA PHE A 143 21.89 -2.35 -11.64
C PHE A 143 20.91 -1.35 -11.01
N HIS A 144 19.69 -1.22 -11.53
CA HIS A 144 18.68 -0.38 -10.90
C HIS A 144 18.00 -1.14 -9.74
N LYS A 145 17.84 -0.50 -8.58
CA LYS A 145 17.24 -1.13 -7.38
C LYS A 145 15.81 -1.68 -7.58
N HIS A 146 15.10 -1.23 -8.61
CA HIS A 146 13.77 -1.75 -9.00
C HIS A 146 13.83 -2.51 -10.35
N HIS A 147 14.94 -3.19 -10.65
CA HIS A 147 15.10 -3.97 -11.88
C HIS A 147 14.05 -5.08 -12.01
N ILE A 148 13.46 -5.22 -13.21
CA ILE A 148 12.56 -6.33 -13.54
C ILE A 148 12.90 -6.91 -14.92
N SER A 149 13.18 -8.22 -14.94
CA SER A 149 13.51 -8.97 -16.15
C SER A 149 12.31 -9.21 -17.07
N LEU A 150 12.55 -9.50 -18.35
CA LEU A 150 11.51 -9.89 -19.31
C LEU A 150 10.84 -11.24 -18.99
N LYS A 151 11.50 -12.11 -18.21
CA LYS A 151 10.92 -13.36 -17.69
C LYS A 151 9.91 -13.07 -16.58
N GLU A 152 10.17 -12.06 -15.75
CA GLU A 152 9.33 -11.71 -14.62
C GLU A 152 8.13 -10.84 -15.04
N TYR A 153 8.35 -9.89 -15.95
CA TYR A 153 7.31 -9.05 -16.54
C TYR A 153 7.58 -8.84 -18.05
N PRO A 154 6.77 -9.40 -18.97
CA PRO A 154 7.10 -9.41 -20.41
C PRO A 154 6.68 -8.16 -21.20
N TYR A 155 5.80 -7.32 -20.65
CA TYR A 155 5.22 -6.16 -21.34
C TYR A 155 6.11 -4.90 -21.30
N ASN A 156 5.92 -3.95 -22.22
CA ASN A 156 6.63 -2.66 -22.27
C ASN A 156 6.29 -1.68 -21.12
N ARG A 157 5.07 -1.75 -20.60
CA ARG A 157 4.49 -0.77 -19.67
C ARG A 157 3.78 -1.50 -18.53
N TYR A 158 3.82 -0.95 -17.33
CA TYR A 158 2.96 -1.41 -16.25
C TYR A 158 1.51 -0.97 -16.48
N PRO A 159 0.50 -1.63 -15.89
CA PRO A 159 -0.80 -1.00 -15.74
C PRO A 159 -0.67 0.21 -14.82
N LYS A 160 -1.48 1.25 -15.06
CA LYS A 160 -1.59 2.40 -14.14
C LYS A 160 -1.82 1.91 -12.70
N TYR A 161 -1.12 2.49 -11.73
CA TYR A 161 -1.13 2.04 -10.34
C TYR A 161 -1.05 3.22 -9.37
N VAL A 162 -1.64 3.12 -8.17
CA VAL A 162 -1.45 4.14 -7.11
C VAL A 162 -0.12 3.89 -6.40
N SER A 163 0.68 4.94 -6.23
CA SER A 163 1.99 4.88 -5.57
C SER A 163 1.93 4.41 -4.11
N ALA A 164 3.02 3.77 -3.64
CA ALA A 164 3.12 3.17 -2.31
C ALA A 164 3.03 4.15 -1.09
N GLY A 165 2.86 5.45 -1.31
CA GLY A 165 2.83 6.46 -0.24
C GLY A 165 1.49 6.56 0.50
N ALA A 166 0.40 6.71 -0.25
CA ALA A 166 -0.96 6.75 0.30
C ALA A 166 -1.98 6.37 -0.80
N VAL A 167 -2.97 5.56 -0.42
CA VAL A 167 -4.01 5.06 -1.32
C VAL A 167 -5.37 5.07 -0.63
N LEU A 168 -6.40 5.55 -1.32
CA LEU A 168 -7.79 5.39 -0.92
C LEU A 168 -8.37 4.15 -1.61
N LEU A 169 -8.78 3.17 -0.82
CA LEU A 169 -9.44 1.95 -1.27
C LEU A 169 -10.84 1.87 -0.68
N SER A 170 -11.83 1.61 -1.55
CA SER A 170 -13.12 1.10 -1.09
C SER A 170 -12.98 -0.31 -0.52
N ARG A 171 -13.89 -0.70 0.40
CA ARG A 171 -14.00 -2.09 0.85
C ARG A 171 -14.22 -3.07 -0.31
N GLN A 172 -14.97 -2.68 -1.36
CA GLN A 172 -15.18 -3.56 -2.53
C GLN A 172 -13.86 -3.82 -3.28
N THR A 173 -13.00 -2.81 -3.45
CA THR A 173 -11.67 -3.01 -4.04
C THR A 173 -10.80 -3.92 -3.16
N VAL A 174 -10.84 -3.75 -1.84
CA VAL A 174 -10.11 -4.62 -0.89
C VAL A 174 -10.60 -6.07 -1.00
N GLU A 175 -11.91 -6.32 -1.00
CA GLU A 175 -12.50 -7.66 -1.18
C GLU A 175 -12.11 -8.29 -2.54
N ILE A 176 -12.13 -7.51 -3.63
CA ILE A 176 -11.74 -7.99 -4.96
C ILE A 176 -10.24 -8.31 -5.02
N PHE A 177 -9.37 -7.43 -4.49
CA PHE A 177 -7.93 -7.67 -4.43
C PHE A 177 -7.64 -8.91 -3.57
N TYR A 178 -8.24 -9.01 -2.39
CA TYR A 178 -8.12 -10.17 -1.50
C TYR A 178 -8.47 -11.48 -2.20
N HIS A 179 -9.60 -11.54 -2.89
CA HIS A 179 -10.02 -12.73 -3.66
C HIS A 179 -9.28 -12.91 -5.00
N SER A 180 -8.37 -12.02 -5.38
CA SER A 180 -7.57 -12.08 -6.61
C SER A 180 -6.11 -12.45 -6.37
N ILE A 181 -5.52 -11.97 -5.26
CA ILE A 181 -4.18 -12.33 -4.79
C ILE A 181 -3.89 -13.85 -4.88
N PRO A 182 -4.79 -14.78 -4.48
CA PRO A 182 -4.51 -16.21 -4.55
C PRO A 182 -4.68 -16.86 -5.92
N LYS A 183 -5.17 -16.11 -6.92
CA LYS A 183 -5.43 -16.61 -8.28
C LYS A 183 -4.36 -16.17 -9.27
N PHE A 184 -3.60 -15.12 -8.97
CA PHE A 184 -2.66 -14.49 -9.87
C PHE A 184 -1.22 -14.68 -9.40
N LYS A 185 -0.27 -14.70 -10.34
CA LYS A 185 1.16 -14.66 -10.03
C LYS A 185 1.48 -13.43 -9.17
N SER A 186 2.11 -13.63 -8.02
CA SER A 186 2.60 -12.54 -7.16
C SER A 186 3.66 -11.70 -7.88
N PHE A 187 3.61 -10.38 -7.72
CA PHE A 187 4.60 -9.43 -8.27
C PHE A 187 5.32 -8.69 -7.12
N PRO A 188 6.64 -8.38 -7.22
CA PRO A 188 7.44 -7.96 -6.05
C PRO A 188 7.24 -6.51 -5.58
N PHE A 189 6.59 -5.65 -6.36
CA PHE A 189 6.23 -4.28 -5.94
C PHE A 189 4.72 -4.23 -5.71
N ASP A 190 4.29 -3.87 -4.50
CA ASP A 190 2.88 -3.97 -4.08
C ASP A 190 1.99 -2.88 -4.69
N ASP A 191 2.56 -1.70 -4.95
CA ASP A 191 1.91 -0.65 -5.72
C ASP A 191 1.64 -1.09 -7.16
N VAL A 192 2.64 -1.55 -7.90
CA VAL A 192 2.47 -2.14 -9.24
C VAL A 192 1.55 -3.37 -9.20
N TYR A 193 1.64 -4.23 -8.18
CA TYR A 193 0.79 -5.41 -8.08
C TYR A 193 -0.68 -5.05 -7.88
N THR A 194 -1.00 -4.02 -7.08
CA THR A 194 -2.40 -3.53 -6.99
C THR A 194 -2.89 -2.93 -8.31
N GLY A 195 -2.03 -2.31 -9.11
CA GLY A 195 -2.34 -1.94 -10.51
C GLY A 195 -2.61 -3.14 -11.42
N ILE A 196 -1.82 -4.22 -11.30
CA ILE A 196 -2.03 -5.50 -12.00
C ILE A 196 -3.39 -6.11 -11.63
N LEU A 197 -3.72 -6.17 -10.33
CA LEU A 197 -4.99 -6.70 -9.84
C LEU A 197 -6.17 -5.81 -10.27
N ALA A 198 -6.00 -4.49 -10.32
CA ALA A 198 -7.01 -3.54 -10.80
C ALA A 198 -7.31 -3.74 -12.29
N LYS A 199 -6.28 -3.77 -13.14
CA LYS A 199 -6.42 -4.02 -14.59
C LYS A 199 -7.04 -5.40 -14.87
N ALA A 200 -6.65 -6.44 -14.13
CA ALA A 200 -7.23 -7.78 -14.27
C ALA A 200 -8.72 -7.84 -13.86
N ASN A 201 -9.14 -7.08 -12.85
CA ASN A 201 -10.52 -7.07 -12.33
C ASN A 201 -11.41 -5.93 -12.87
N LYS A 202 -10.96 -5.22 -13.91
CA LYS A 202 -11.63 -4.04 -14.49
C LYS A 202 -12.02 -3.05 -13.37
N ILE A 203 -10.99 -2.55 -12.70
CA ILE A 203 -11.06 -1.45 -11.72
C ILE A 203 -10.23 -0.32 -12.26
N ASP A 204 -10.86 0.85 -12.45
CA ASP A 204 -10.16 2.04 -12.91
C ASP A 204 -9.31 2.64 -11.80
N VAL A 205 -8.11 3.11 -12.16
CA VAL A 205 -7.16 3.70 -11.23
C VAL A 205 -7.27 5.21 -11.34
N ILE A 206 -7.86 5.84 -10.34
CA ILE A 206 -8.13 7.28 -10.32
C ILE A 206 -6.85 8.01 -9.89
N HIS A 207 -6.44 9.00 -10.70
CA HIS A 207 -5.39 9.92 -10.28
C HIS A 207 -6.02 11.05 -9.48
N ASN A 208 -5.54 11.29 -8.27
CA ASN A 208 -5.98 12.42 -7.46
C ASN A 208 -4.77 13.32 -7.12
N PRO A 209 -4.73 14.58 -7.58
CA PRO A 209 -3.60 15.49 -7.35
C PRO A 209 -3.46 15.94 -5.89
N ASN A 210 -4.51 15.75 -5.07
CA ASN A 210 -4.51 16.07 -3.65
C ASN A 210 -3.79 14.99 -2.82
N PHE A 211 -3.31 13.92 -3.46
CA PHE A 211 -2.31 13.01 -2.89
C PHE A 211 -0.94 13.45 -3.39
N VAL A 212 -0.13 14.08 -2.54
CA VAL A 212 1.20 14.56 -2.93
C VAL A 212 2.23 13.46 -2.71
N PHE A 213 2.57 12.75 -3.79
CA PHE A 213 3.82 12.01 -3.86
C PHE A 213 4.99 12.97 -4.11
N TRP A 214 6.19 12.58 -3.65
CA TRP A 214 7.39 13.42 -3.47
C TRP A 214 7.36 14.37 -2.27
N SER A 215 8.53 14.51 -1.63
CA SER A 215 8.78 15.36 -0.48
C SER A 215 8.95 16.83 -0.89
N ARG A 216 7.84 17.56 -0.96
CA ARG A 216 7.83 19.03 -0.84
C ARG A 216 7.05 19.41 0.40
N GLU A 217 7.38 20.54 1.02
CA GLU A 217 6.58 21.06 2.13
C GLU A 217 5.20 21.52 1.62
N ILE A 218 4.17 21.29 2.45
CA ILE A 218 2.76 21.61 2.16
C ILE A 218 2.30 22.60 3.24
N GLY A 219 2.06 23.85 2.85
CA GLY A 219 1.60 24.90 3.76
C GLY A 219 0.14 24.72 4.22
N ARG A 220 -0.23 25.41 5.31
CA ARG A 220 -1.57 25.36 5.93
C ARG A 220 -2.68 25.63 4.90
N ASP A 221 -2.48 26.60 4.01
CA ASP A 221 -3.48 26.98 3.01
C ASP A 221 -3.74 25.85 2.00
N GLN A 222 -2.71 25.12 1.58
CA GLN A 222 -2.88 23.98 0.67
C GLN A 222 -3.63 22.82 1.35
N TRP A 223 -3.45 22.62 2.66
CA TRP A 223 -4.28 21.68 3.41
C TRP A 223 -5.74 22.13 3.48
N ASN A 224 -6.01 23.43 3.61
CA ASN A 224 -7.36 23.99 3.53
C ASN A 224 -7.98 23.90 2.12
N GLU A 225 -7.17 23.97 1.06
CA GLU A 225 -7.57 23.71 -0.34
C GLU A 225 -7.89 22.22 -0.60
N GLY A 226 -7.63 21.33 0.35
CA GLY A 226 -8.11 19.95 0.34
C GLY A 226 -7.07 18.89 -0.02
N ILE A 227 -5.77 19.12 0.21
CA ILE A 227 -4.77 18.03 0.22
C ILE A 227 -5.24 16.91 1.16
N VAL A 228 -5.21 15.66 0.68
CA VAL A 228 -5.70 14.46 1.38
C VAL A 228 -4.55 13.72 2.05
N ALA A 229 -3.38 13.65 1.41
CA ALA A 229 -2.18 13.01 1.91
C ALA A 229 -0.93 13.61 1.27
N ALA A 230 0.20 13.59 1.99
CA ALA A 230 1.49 14.01 1.46
C ALA A 230 2.62 13.09 1.99
N HIS A 231 3.64 12.85 1.17
CA HIS A 231 4.75 11.97 1.49
C HIS A 231 5.99 12.74 1.99
N GLY A 232 6.77 12.15 2.90
CA GLY A 232 8.09 12.65 3.28
C GLY A 232 8.17 13.45 4.59
N TYR A 233 7.22 13.25 5.51
CA TYR A 233 7.32 13.76 6.87
C TYR A 233 8.52 13.16 7.61
N ASN A 234 9.22 14.00 8.37
CA ASN A 234 10.40 13.64 9.16
C ASN A 234 10.08 13.56 10.66
N ASP A 235 11.09 13.38 11.50
CA ASP A 235 10.92 13.13 12.94
C ASP A 235 10.21 14.28 13.68
N ASN A 236 10.29 15.51 13.14
CA ASN A 236 9.58 16.69 13.65
C ASN A 236 8.09 16.74 13.29
N MET A 237 7.50 15.66 12.75
CA MET A 237 6.09 15.59 12.34
C MET A 237 5.11 16.08 13.42
N VAL A 238 5.41 15.87 14.71
CA VAL A 238 4.55 16.33 15.82
C VAL A 238 4.46 17.86 15.86
N GLU A 239 5.58 18.56 15.76
CA GLU A 239 5.58 20.04 15.77
C GLU A 239 5.10 20.61 14.44
N GLN A 240 5.44 19.99 13.31
CA GLN A 240 4.88 20.36 12.00
C GLN A 240 3.34 20.23 11.97
N TYR A 241 2.80 19.16 12.58
CA TYR A 241 1.34 18.97 12.68
C TYR A 241 0.67 20.04 13.55
N LYS A 242 1.30 20.48 14.66
CA LYS A 242 0.79 21.64 15.43
C LYS A 242 0.80 22.91 14.58
N LEU A 243 1.93 23.22 13.94
CA LEU A 243 2.08 24.41 13.10
C LEU A 243 1.11 24.44 11.90
N LEU A 244 0.64 23.29 11.43
CA LEU A 244 -0.35 23.20 10.36
C LEU A 244 -1.82 23.19 10.86
N PHE A 245 -2.13 22.55 11.98
CA PHE A 245 -3.51 22.19 12.37
C PHE A 245 -3.92 22.58 13.79
N GLN A 246 -3.12 23.39 14.49
CA GLN A 246 -3.42 23.95 15.83
C GLN A 246 -3.19 25.48 15.87
#